data_AF-A0A963U2H7-F1
#
_entry.id   AF-A0A963U2H7-F1
#
_cell.length_a   1.000
_cell.length_b   1.000
_cell.length_c   1.000
_cell.angle_alpha   90.00
_cell.angle_beta   90.00
_cell.angle_gamma   90.00
#
_symmetry.space_group_name_H-M   'P 1'
#
loop_
_entity.id
_entity.type
_entity.pdbx_description
1 polymer ?
#
loop_
_entity_poly.entity_id
_entity_poly.type
_entity_poly.pdbx_seq_one_letter_code
_entity_poly.pdbx_strand_id
1 'polypeptide(L)' 'MATADDTAQRVADAEEHQKIYKGIMRASAHVGVPFGLGLAMFFTQLVLANGIGVALASFVVVFALVWWVAKTFFMH' A
#
# COMPACT_ATOMS: atom_id res chain seq x y z
N MET A 1 7.98 -37.18 -16.21
CA MET A 1 6.59 -37.36 -15.79
C MET A 1 6.53 -36.83 -14.37
N ALA A 2 5.91 -35.66 -14.15
CA ALA A 2 5.80 -35.09 -12.81
C ALA A 2 5.01 -36.09 -11.93
N THR A 3 5.55 -36.44 -10.77
CA THR A 3 4.88 -37.37 -9.86
C THR A 3 3.68 -36.68 -9.19
N ALA A 4 2.77 -37.45 -8.61
CA ALA A 4 1.65 -36.88 -7.85
C ALA A 4 2.14 -35.97 -6.70
N ASP A 5 3.31 -36.30 -6.12
CA ASP A 5 4.02 -35.47 -5.14
C ASP A 5 4.48 -34.12 -5.72
N ASP A 6 5.08 -34.09 -6.92
CA ASP A 6 5.49 -32.84 -7.57
C ASP A 6 4.30 -31.90 -7.81
N THR A 7 3.13 -32.49 -8.10
CA THR A 7 1.90 -31.73 -8.37
C THR A 7 1.31 -31.16 -7.08
N ALA A 8 1.32 -31.94 -6.00
CA ALA A 8 0.88 -31.49 -4.68
C ALA A 8 1.80 -30.39 -4.11
N GLN A 9 3.11 -30.55 -4.27
CA GLN A 9 4.10 -29.55 -3.82
C GLN A 9 3.93 -28.22 -4.57
N ARG A 10 3.69 -28.25 -5.89
CA ARG A 10 3.44 -27.03 -6.67
C ARG A 10 2.18 -26.28 -6.28
N VAL A 11 1.13 -26.99 -5.88
CA VAL A 11 -0.10 -26.37 -5.39
C VAL A 11 0.15 -25.69 -4.03
N ALA A 12 0.88 -26.36 -3.13
CA ALA A 12 1.26 -25.79 -1.84
C ALA A 12 2.13 -24.53 -1.99
N ASP A 13 3.14 -24.57 -2.85
CA ASP A 13 4.01 -23.41 -3.14
C ASP A 13 3.18 -22.25 -3.74
N ALA A 14 2.26 -22.55 -4.67
CA ALA A 14 1.39 -21.53 -5.26
C ALA A 14 0.45 -20.87 -4.24
N GLU A 15 -0.11 -21.64 -3.31
CA GLU A 15 -0.92 -21.13 -2.21
C GLU A 15 -0.10 -20.25 -1.26
N GLU A 16 1.13 -20.64 -0.95
CA GLU A 16 2.04 -19.86 -0.12
C GLU A 16 2.42 -18.53 -0.79
N HIS A 17 2.79 -18.56 -2.07
CA HIS A 17 3.07 -17.35 -2.85
C HIS A 17 1.85 -16.43 -2.94
N GLN A 18 0.65 -16.98 -3.13
CA GLN A 18 -0.58 -16.19 -3.16
C GLN A 18 -0.85 -15.50 -1.81
N LYS A 19 -0.62 -16.21 -0.69
CA LYS A 19 -0.76 -15.66 0.66
C LYS A 19 0.22 -14.51 0.90
N ILE A 20 1.49 -14.70 0.54
CA ILE A 20 2.53 -13.67 0.67
C ILE A 20 2.18 -12.45 -0.18
N TYR A 21 1.80 -12.66 -1.45
CA TYR A 21 1.43 -11.57 -2.37
C TYR A 21 0.24 -10.76 -1.85
N LYS A 22 -0.83 -11.43 -1.38
CA LYS A 22 -1.98 -10.77 -0.74
C LYS A 22 -1.56 -9.97 0.50
N GLY A 23 -0.64 -10.50 1.31
CA GLY A 23 -0.09 -9.80 2.47
C GLY A 23 0.63 -8.51 2.10
N ILE A 24 1.53 -8.58 1.11
CA ILE A 24 2.31 -7.44 0.63
C ILE A 24 1.38 -6.40 -0.01
N MET A 25 0.50 -6.82 -0.92
CA MET A 25 -0.46 -5.92 -1.57
C MET A 25 -1.32 -5.19 -0.55
N ARG A 26 -1.79 -5.89 0.48
CA ARG A 26 -2.59 -5.28 1.54
C ARG A 26 -1.79 -4.25 2.33
N ALA A 27 -0.56 -4.56 2.75
CA ALA A 27 0.27 -3.62 3.50
C ALA A 27 0.66 -2.39 2.67
N SER A 28 1.08 -2.61 1.43
CA SER A 28 1.48 -1.55 0.51
C SER A 28 0.32 -0.64 0.13
N ALA A 29 -0.84 -1.20 -0.22
CA ALA A 29 -2.02 -0.39 -0.57
C ALA A 29 -2.60 0.34 0.65
N HIS A 30 -2.57 -0.27 1.83
CA HIS A 30 -3.20 0.29 3.02
C HIS A 30 -2.35 1.34 3.73
N VAL A 31 -1.02 1.25 3.66
CA VAL A 31 -0.13 2.18 4.39
C VAL A 31 0.90 2.82 3.48
N GLY A 32 1.54 2.03 2.61
CA GLY A 32 2.60 2.52 1.73
C GLY A 32 2.14 3.62 0.78
N VAL A 33 1.03 3.40 0.06
CA VAL A 33 0.50 4.37 -0.91
C VAL A 33 0.00 5.66 -0.24
N PRO A 34 -0.85 5.61 0.82
CA PRO A 34 -1.27 6.82 1.54
C PRO A 34 -0.10 7.59 2.14
N PHE A 35 0.88 6.89 2.72
CA PHE A 35 2.04 7.52 3.33
C PHE A 35 2.94 8.20 2.29
N GLY A 36 3.24 7.52 1.18
CA GLY A 36 4.05 8.06 0.09
C GLY A 36 3.44 9.32 -0.52
N LEU A 37 2.13 9.30 -0.80
CA LEU A 37 1.42 10.47 -1.33
C LEU A 37 1.31 11.60 -0.32
N GLY A 38 1.09 11.28 0.96
CA GLY A 38 1.12 12.27 2.03
C GLY A 38 2.47 12.97 2.11
N LEU A 39 3.58 12.22 2.10
CA LEU A 39 4.94 12.77 2.13
C LEU A 39 5.24 13.64 0.91
N ALA A 40 4.82 13.21 -0.29
CA ALA A 40 4.97 14.02 -1.48
C ALA A 40 4.31 15.39 -1.28
N MET A 41 3.08 15.41 -0.76
CA MET A 41 2.37 16.66 -0.52
C MET A 41 3.01 17.51 0.58
N PHE A 42 3.51 16.89 1.64
CA PHE A 42 4.28 17.57 2.69
C PHE A 42 5.45 18.36 2.10
N PHE A 43 6.30 17.70 1.31
CA PHE A 43 7.46 18.36 0.71
C PHE A 43 7.05 19.40 -0.33
N THR A 44 6.00 19.17 -1.12
CA THR A 44 5.47 20.18 -2.04
C THR A 44 5.08 21.46 -1.29
N GLN A 45 4.39 21.35 -0.16
CA GLN A 45 4.00 22.52 0.64
C GLN A 45 5.20 23.25 1.25
N LEU A 46 6.25 22.53 1.64
CA LEU A 46 7.50 23.14 2.08
C LEU A 46 8.20 23.90 0.94
N VAL A 47 8.24 23.32 -0.26
CA VAL A 47 8.82 23.96 -1.47
C VAL A 47 8.05 25.23 -1.84
N LEU A 48 6.72 25.24 -1.67
CA LEU A 48 5.87 26.41 -1.90
C LEU A 48 5.94 27.46 -0.79
N ALA A 49 6.78 27.26 0.24
CA ALA A 49 6.95 28.18 1.37
C ALA A 49 5.65 28.48 2.15
N ASN A 50 4.66 27.59 2.11
CA ASN A 50 3.40 27.73 2.85
C ASN A 50 3.56 27.48 4.37
N GLY A 51 4.77 27.14 4.81
CA GLY A 51 5.11 26.90 6.21
C GLY A 51 4.87 25.47 6.67
N ILE A 52 5.57 25.09 7.74
CA ILE A 52 5.58 23.70 8.25
C ILE A 52 4.21 23.25 8.77
N GLY A 53 3.41 24.16 9.33
CA GLY A 53 2.06 23.85 9.81
C GLY A 53 1.12 23.43 8.68
N VAL A 54 1.13 24.18 7.57
CA VAL A 54 0.33 23.85 6.37
C VAL A 54 0.82 22.56 5.72
N ALA A 55 2.14 22.34 5.69
CA ALA A 55 2.72 21.11 5.18
C ALA A 55 2.25 19.88 5.97
N LEU A 56 2.32 19.92 7.32
CA LEU A 56 1.84 18.83 8.18
C LEU A 56 0.34 18.61 8.06
N ALA A 57 -0.46 19.68 8.03
CA ALA A 57 -1.91 19.55 7.83
C ALA A 57 -2.22 18.89 6.48
N SER A 58 -1.55 19.32 5.41
CA SER A 58 -1.72 18.76 4.07
C SER A 58 -1.31 17.28 4.00
N PHE A 59 -0.23 16.89 4.69
CA PHE A 59 0.15 15.49 4.84
C PHE A 59 -0.99 14.66 5.42
N VAL A 60 -1.54 15.09 6.57
CA VAL A 60 -2.59 14.34 7.27
C VAL A 60 -3.85 14.24 6.41
N VAL A 61 -4.23 15.34 5.75
CA VAL A 61 -5.41 15.36 4.86
C VAL A 61 -5.23 14.40 3.69
N VAL A 62 -4.11 14.46 2.98
CA VAL A 62 -3.84 13.58 1.85
C VAL A 62 -3.74 12.13 2.30
N PHE A 63 -3.06 11.86 3.41
CA PHE A 63 -2.97 10.51 3.98
C PHE A 63 -4.37 9.95 4.26
N ALA A 64 -5.22 10.70 4.96
CA ALA A 64 -6.57 10.24 5.33
C ALA A 64 -7.45 10.01 4.10
N LEU A 65 -7.40 10.91 3.11
CA LEU A 65 -8.18 10.78 1.87
C LEU A 65 -7.72 9.56 1.05
N VAL A 66 -6.42 9.42 0.83
CA VAL A 66 -5.86 8.29 0.06
C VAL A 66 -6.07 6.98 0.82
N TRP A 67 -5.91 6.97 2.13
CA TRP A 67 -6.22 5.80 2.96
C TRP A 67 -7.68 5.38 2.83
N TRP A 68 -8.60 6.34 2.87
CA TRP A 68 -10.02 6.07 2.71
C TRP A 68 -10.33 5.51 1.32
N VAL A 69 -9.80 6.12 0.25
CA VAL A 69 -9.92 5.62 -1.13
C VAL A 69 -9.32 4.21 -1.26
N ALA A 70 -8.14 3.98 -0.70
CA ALA A 70 -7.50 2.68 -0.78
C ALA A 70 -8.33 1.60 -0.07
N LYS A 71 -8.90 1.95 1.09
CA LYS A 71 -9.81 1.09 1.84
C LYS A 71 -11.10 0.80 1.09
N THR A 72 -11.69 1.79 0.42
CA THR A 72 -12.98 1.60 -0.28
C THR A 72 -12.84 0.86 -1.59
N PHE A 73 -11.78 1.06 -2.37
CA PHE A 73 -11.65 0.48 -3.71
C PHE A 73 -10.85 -0.81 -3.78
N PHE A 74 -9.86 -1.03 -2.90
CA PHE A 74 -8.95 -2.18 -2.98
C PHE A 74 -9.19 -3.24 -1.89
N MET A 75 -10.25 -3.12 -1.07
CA MET A 75 -10.56 -4.09 0.00
C MET A 75 -11.90 -4.81 -0.20
N HIS A 76 -12.21 -5.19 -1.44
CA HIS A 76 -13.32 -6.10 -1.79
C HIS A 76 -12.81 -7.53 -1.98
#